data_AF-A0A1V6AAQ5-F1
#
_entry.id   AF-A0A1V6AAQ5-F1
#
_cell.length_a   1.000
_cell.length_b   1.000
_cell.length_c   1.000
_cell.angle_alpha   90.00
_cell.angle_beta   90.00
_cell.angle_gamma   90.00
#
_symmetry.space_group_name_H-M   'P 1'
#
loop_
_entity.id
_entity.type
_entity.pdbx_description
1 polymer ?
#
loop_
_entity_poly.entity_id
_entity_poly.type
_entity_poly.pdbx_seq_one_letter_code
_entity_poly.pdbx_strand_id
1 'polypeptide(L)'
;MSFKETDFPGLITYLKNLLKNEKDPVLFKALVEQLVEMYDQLPIYPGIVNMCIGQAAKAADAKALEVGQQVSLKVDEDSISGVVKSKTPKGLVLKNATIATLDDEFEVEFREITKATVINKNVVKELWPSLVFDKEKK
;
A
#
# COMPACT_ATOMS: atom_id res chain seq x y z
N MET A 1 -19.11 5.73 -22.27
CA MET A 1 -18.09 6.44 -21.50
C MET A 1 -16.79 5.70 -21.64
N SER A 2 -15.76 6.35 -22.17
CA SER A 2 -14.41 5.76 -22.24
C SER A 2 -13.68 5.88 -20.90
N PHE A 3 -12.66 5.06 -20.65
CA PHE A 3 -11.82 5.14 -19.44
C PHE A 3 -11.21 6.54 -19.23
N LYS A 4 -10.98 7.30 -20.31
CA LYS A 4 -10.49 8.68 -20.25
C LYS A 4 -11.57 9.69 -19.81
N GLU A 5 -12.84 9.33 -19.92
CA GLU A 5 -14.00 10.15 -19.51
C GLU A 5 -14.50 9.80 -18.10
N THR A 6 -13.92 8.77 -17.47
CA THR A 6 -14.18 8.40 -16.06
C THR A 6 -13.11 9.01 -15.16
N ASP A 7 -13.38 9.21 -13.86
CA ASP A 7 -12.38 9.76 -12.90
C ASP A 7 -11.22 8.79 -12.58
N PHE A 8 -11.18 7.60 -13.19
CA PHE A 8 -10.14 6.58 -12.99
C PHE A 8 -8.69 7.03 -13.26
N PRO A 9 -8.38 7.88 -14.26
CA PRO A 9 -7.03 8.40 -14.44
C PRO A 9 -6.50 9.12 -13.20
N GLY A 10 -7.38 9.74 -12.41
CA GLY A 10 -7.03 10.34 -11.12
C GLY A 10 -6.52 9.29 -10.13
N LEU A 11 -7.27 8.20 -9.93
CA LEU A 11 -6.87 7.09 -9.06
C LEU A 11 -5.57 6.42 -9.50
N ILE A 12 -5.37 6.22 -10.79
CA ILE A 12 -4.10 5.67 -11.32
C ILE A 12 -2.94 6.63 -11.06
N THR A 13 -3.16 7.93 -11.17
CA THR A 13 -2.14 8.94 -10.85
C THR A 13 -1.79 8.92 -9.35
N TYR A 14 -2.80 8.79 -8.48
CA TYR A 14 -2.59 8.59 -7.05
C TYR A 14 -1.71 7.36 -6.76
N LEU A 15 -2.04 6.19 -7.33
CA LEU A 15 -1.26 4.97 -7.14
C LEU A 15 0.19 5.11 -7.63
N LYS A 16 0.42 5.78 -8.76
CA LYS A 16 1.78 6.07 -9.26
C LYS A 16 2.56 6.96 -8.29
N ASN A 17 1.92 7.98 -7.73
CA ASN A 17 2.54 8.86 -6.76
C ASN A 17 2.85 8.10 -5.45
N LEU A 18 1.93 7.23 -5.02
CA LEU A 18 2.12 6.38 -3.86
C LEU A 18 3.34 5.46 -4.03
N LEU A 19 3.44 4.74 -5.16
CA LEU A 19 4.59 3.90 -5.49
C LEU A 19 5.93 4.66 -5.53
N LYS A 20 5.91 5.93 -5.94
CA LYS A 20 7.11 6.75 -6.05
C LYS A 20 7.58 7.26 -4.68
N ASN A 21 6.63 7.74 -3.87
CA ASN A 21 6.91 8.57 -2.70
C ASN A 21 6.88 7.77 -1.40
N GLU A 22 6.01 6.76 -1.29
CA GLU A 22 5.94 5.93 -0.10
C GLU A 22 6.95 4.79 -0.20
N LYS A 23 7.83 4.69 0.80
CA LYS A 23 8.89 3.67 0.88
C LYS A 23 8.64 2.67 1.99
N ASP A 24 7.79 3.01 2.95
CA ASP A 24 7.36 2.09 3.98
C ASP A 24 6.40 1.05 3.35
N PRO A 25 6.78 -0.24 3.27
CA PRO A 25 5.98 -1.25 2.59
C PRO A 25 4.69 -1.57 3.36
N VAL A 26 4.69 -1.36 4.68
CA VAL A 26 3.55 -1.67 5.53
C VAL A 26 2.52 -0.55 5.44
N LEU A 27 2.97 0.72 5.45
CA LEU A 27 2.11 1.87 5.19
C LEU A 27 1.57 1.84 3.75
N PHE A 28 2.41 1.50 2.78
CA PHE A 28 1.98 1.33 1.38
C PHE A 28 0.84 0.31 1.27
N LYS A 29 1.02 -0.88 1.88
CA LYS A 29 -0.02 -1.92 1.90
C LYS A 29 -1.32 -1.41 2.53
N ALA A 30 -1.24 -0.76 3.70
CA ALA A 30 -2.42 -0.25 4.40
C ALA A 30 -3.19 0.80 3.58
N LEU A 31 -2.48 1.69 2.88
CA LEU A 31 -3.09 2.69 2.00
C LEU A 31 -3.76 2.07 0.78
N VAL A 32 -3.16 1.02 0.20
CA VAL A 32 -3.77 0.27 -0.90
C VAL A 32 -5.01 -0.51 -0.44
N GLU A 33 -4.95 -1.15 0.72
CA GLU A 33 -6.12 -1.83 1.32
C GLU A 33 -7.27 -0.83 1.55
N GLN A 34 -6.97 0.33 2.13
CA GLN A 34 -7.95 1.38 2.34
C GLN A 34 -8.55 1.91 1.01
N LEU A 35 -7.73 2.02 -0.04
CA LEU A 35 -8.21 2.40 -1.37
C LEU A 35 -9.20 1.37 -1.92
N VAL A 36 -8.91 0.08 -1.78
CA VAL A 36 -9.81 -1.01 -2.21
C VAL A 36 -11.11 -0.97 -1.42
N GLU A 37 -11.05 -0.82 -0.10
CA GLU A 37 -12.25 -0.72 0.74
C GLU A 37 -13.13 0.48 0.37
N MET A 38 -12.54 1.66 0.11
CA MET A 38 -13.28 2.83 -0.35
C MET A 38 -13.92 2.58 -1.73
N TYR A 39 -13.21 1.89 -2.63
CA TYR A 39 -13.74 1.54 -3.94
C TYR A 39 -14.91 0.56 -3.84
N ASP A 40 -14.83 -0.44 -2.96
CA ASP A 40 -15.91 -1.40 -2.74
C ASP A 40 -17.17 -0.72 -2.17
N GLN A 41 -17.01 0.33 -1.35
CA GLN A 41 -18.12 1.13 -0.85
C GLN A 41 -18.73 2.06 -1.91
N LEU A 42 -17.92 2.58 -2.84
CA LEU A 42 -18.30 3.57 -3.84
C LEU A 42 -17.85 3.20 -5.28
N PRO A 43 -18.26 2.04 -5.81
CA PRO A 43 -17.63 1.45 -7.02
C PRO A 43 -17.89 2.25 -8.30
N ILE A 44 -18.99 3.01 -8.35
CA ILE A 44 -19.36 3.85 -9.49
C ILE A 44 -18.87 5.30 -9.36
N TYR A 45 -18.21 5.66 -8.25
CA TYR A 45 -17.74 7.03 -7.97
C TYR A 45 -16.22 7.10 -7.69
N PRO A 46 -15.37 6.73 -8.66
CA PRO A 46 -13.91 6.77 -8.50
C PRO A 46 -13.38 8.18 -8.16
N GLY A 47 -14.06 9.25 -8.59
CA GLY A 47 -13.69 10.62 -8.26
C GLY A 47 -13.82 10.93 -6.77
N ILE A 48 -14.88 10.42 -6.12
CA ILE A 48 -15.09 10.57 -4.67
C ILE A 48 -14.01 9.80 -3.90
N VAL A 49 -13.71 8.57 -4.34
CA VAL A 49 -12.64 7.76 -3.76
C VAL A 49 -11.30 8.51 -3.84
N ASN A 50 -10.98 9.12 -4.98
CA ASN A 50 -9.76 9.91 -5.16
C ASN A 50 -9.70 11.13 -4.23
N MET A 51 -10.84 11.78 -3.97
CA MET A 51 -10.92 12.91 -3.04
C MET A 51 -10.71 12.47 -1.58
N CYS A 52 -11.25 11.31 -1.20
CA CYS A 52 -11.20 10.81 0.17
C CYS A 52 -9.84 10.18 0.51
N ILE A 53 -9.21 9.46 -0.42
CA ILE A 53 -8.00 8.68 -0.14
C ILE A 53 -6.81 9.54 0.30
N GLY A 54 -6.74 10.80 -0.17
CA GLY A 54 -5.72 11.76 0.29
C GLY A 54 -5.82 12.12 1.78
N GLN A 55 -6.96 11.81 2.42
CA GLN A 55 -7.18 12.01 3.85
C GLN A 55 -7.16 10.70 4.65
N ALA A 56 -6.94 9.55 4.00
CA ALA A 56 -6.96 8.24 4.63
C ALA A 56 -5.85 8.05 5.66
N ALA A 57 -4.72 8.73 5.49
CA ALA A 57 -3.64 8.77 6.46
C ALA A 57 -3.29 10.21 6.81
N LYS A 58 -3.01 10.44 8.09
CA LYS A 58 -2.55 11.72 8.62
C LYS A 58 -1.49 11.43 9.67
N ALA A 59 -0.47 12.28 9.74
CA ALA A 59 0.50 12.21 10.82
C ALA A 59 -0.20 12.49 12.16
N ALA A 60 0.11 11.68 13.17
CA ALA A 60 -0.43 11.82 14.52
C ALA A 60 0.69 11.64 15.55
N ASP A 61 0.59 12.36 16.67
CA ASP A 61 1.47 12.14 17.81
C ASP A 61 1.14 10.78 18.46
N ALA A 62 2.15 10.02 18.88
CA ALA A 62 1.99 8.73 19.54
C ALA A 62 1.05 8.80 20.77
N LYS A 63 1.03 9.94 21.49
CA LYS A 63 0.15 10.15 22.63
C LYS A 63 -1.31 10.36 22.23
N ALA A 64 -1.56 10.87 21.02
CA ALA A 64 -2.90 11.14 20.49
C ALA A 64 -3.59 9.89 19.90
N LEU A 65 -2.86 8.79 19.72
CA LEU A 65 -3.42 7.54 19.19
C LEU A 65 -4.47 6.95 20.15
N GLU A 66 -5.57 6.43 19.61
CA GLU A 66 -6.68 5.88 20.38
C GLU A 66 -6.78 4.37 20.24
N VAL A 67 -7.34 3.70 21.25
CA VAL A 67 -7.60 2.26 21.20
C VAL A 67 -8.62 1.98 20.08
N GLY A 68 -8.33 0.97 19.24
CA GLY A 68 -9.14 0.59 18.09
C GLY A 68 -8.71 1.25 16.78
N GLN A 69 -7.81 2.25 16.80
CA GLN A 69 -7.30 2.85 15.57
C GLN A 69 -6.28 1.95 14.88
N GLN A 70 -6.38 1.84 13.55
CA GLN A 70 -5.32 1.29 12.71
C GLN A 70 -4.23 2.34 12.54
N VAL A 71 -2.98 1.94 12.77
CA VAL A 71 -1.81 2.83 12.77
C VAL A 71 -0.66 2.20 12.00
N SER A 72 0.14 3.04 11.36
CA SER A 72 1.49 2.68 10.88
C SER A 72 2.49 3.52 11.65
N LEU A 73 3.49 2.87 12.21
CA LEU A 73 4.50 3.43 13.10
C LEU A 73 5.88 3.10 12.52
N LYS A 74 6.83 4.01 12.73
CA LYS A 74 8.24 3.76 12.48
C LYS A 74 8.98 3.68 13.81
N VAL A 75 9.69 2.59 14.04
CA VAL A 75 10.52 2.37 15.23
C VAL A 75 11.90 1.98 14.73
N ASP A 76 12.87 2.88 14.86
CA ASP A 76 14.20 2.75 14.29
C ASP A 76 14.13 2.45 12.77
N GLU A 77 14.59 1.28 12.33
CA GLU A 77 14.58 0.82 10.93
C GLU A 77 13.32 0.01 10.58
N ASP A 78 12.53 -0.36 11.58
CA ASP A 78 11.33 -1.17 11.41
C ASP A 78 10.09 -0.32 11.13
N SER A 79 9.33 -0.78 10.14
CA SER A 79 7.98 -0.33 9.85
C SER A 79 6.97 -1.29 10.46
N ILE A 80 6.09 -0.76 11.31
CA ILE A 80 5.12 -1.55 12.07
C ILE A 80 3.71 -1.04 11.79
N SER A 81 2.78 -1.92 11.41
CA SER A 81 1.36 -1.59 11.31
C SER A 81 0.50 -2.53 12.14
N GLY A 82 -0.61 -2.03 12.66
CA GLY A 82 -1.57 -2.82 13.39
C GLY A 82 -2.67 -1.96 14.00
N VAL A 83 -3.53 -2.59 14.81
CA VAL A 83 -4.60 -1.89 15.52
C VAL A 83 -4.21 -1.68 16.97
N VAL A 84 -4.34 -0.46 17.49
CA VAL A 84 -4.03 -0.16 18.89
C VAL A 84 -4.96 -0.96 19.81
N LYS A 85 -4.42 -1.95 20.53
CA LYS A 85 -5.17 -2.79 21.47
C LYS A 85 -5.27 -2.16 22.85
N SER A 86 -4.16 -1.62 23.35
CA SER A 86 -4.08 -0.93 24.63
C SER A 86 -2.93 0.05 24.67
N LYS A 87 -3.02 1.03 25.58
CA LYS A 87 -1.99 2.03 25.86
C LYS A 87 -1.47 1.83 27.28
N THR A 88 -0.17 1.94 27.46
CA THR A 88 0.50 1.91 28.76
C THR A 88 1.38 3.15 28.91
N PRO A 89 1.84 3.51 30.12
CA PRO A 89 2.79 4.60 30.31
C PRO A 89 4.11 4.42 29.55
N LYS A 90 4.46 3.17 29.18
CA LYS A 90 5.71 2.83 28.50
C LYS A 90 5.57 2.69 26.98
N GLY A 91 4.35 2.65 26.43
CA GLY A 91 4.13 2.42 25.00
C GLY A 91 2.77 1.83 24.66
N LEU A 92 2.68 1.28 23.45
CA LEU A 92 1.45 0.77 22.84
C LEU A 92 1.53 -0.75 22.65
N VAL A 93 0.41 -1.43 22.75
CA VAL A 93 0.26 -2.83 22.33
C VAL A 93 -0.60 -2.86 21.08
N LEU A 94 -0.09 -3.44 19.99
CA LEU A 94 -0.82 -3.58 18.73
C LEU A 94 -1.42 -4.99 18.59
N LYS A 95 -2.63 -5.07 18.05
CA LYS A 95 -3.29 -6.30 17.60
C LYS A 95 -3.03 -6.47 16.10
N ASN A 96 -2.83 -7.71 15.67
CA ASN A 96 -2.54 -8.07 14.27
C ASN A 96 -1.36 -7.27 13.70
N ALA A 97 -0.30 -7.13 14.49
CA ALA A 97 0.86 -6.36 14.11
C ALA A 97 1.61 -7.03 12.95
N THR A 98 1.92 -6.25 11.93
CA THR A 98 2.84 -6.61 10.84
C THR A 98 4.09 -5.77 11.02
N ILE A 99 5.26 -6.39 10.95
CA ILE A 99 6.56 -5.73 11.04
C ILE A 99 7.30 -6.02 9.73
N ALA A 100 7.92 -4.99 9.17
CA ALA A 100 8.82 -5.13 8.04
C ALA A 100 10.08 -4.31 8.31
N THR A 101 11.22 -4.95 8.11
CA THR A 101 12.55 -4.31 8.10
C THR A 101 12.93 -4.07 6.64
N LEU A 102 13.52 -2.90 6.37
CA LEU A 102 13.98 -2.54 5.04
C LEU A 102 15.50 -2.55 4.99
N ASP A 103 16.03 -3.56 4.32
CA ASP A 103 17.45 -3.67 4.00
C ASP A 103 17.66 -3.52 2.50
N ASP A 104 18.72 -2.81 2.10
CA ASP A 104 19.09 -2.67 0.68
C ASP A 104 19.52 -4.01 0.08
N GLU A 105 20.25 -4.80 0.86
CA GLU A 105 20.68 -6.15 0.53
C GLU A 105 20.43 -7.07 1.71
N PHE A 106 19.82 -8.23 1.46
CA PHE A 106 19.51 -9.21 2.50
C PHE A 106 19.89 -10.61 2.00
N GLU A 107 20.77 -11.28 2.74
CA GLU A 107 21.17 -12.65 2.46
C GLU A 107 20.15 -13.62 3.08
N VAL A 108 19.67 -14.58 2.29
CA VAL A 108 18.74 -15.63 2.74
C VAL A 108 19.30 -16.97 2.34
N GLU A 109 19.38 -17.90 3.28
CA GLU A 109 19.86 -19.24 2.98
C GLU A 109 18.73 -20.11 2.42
N PHE A 110 19.04 -20.99 1.45
CA PHE A 110 18.03 -21.85 0.82
C PHE A 110 17.22 -22.70 1.81
N ARG A 111 17.83 -23.08 2.95
CA ARG A 111 17.16 -23.87 4.00
C ARG A 111 16.08 -23.11 4.76
N GLU A 112 16.11 -21.78 4.73
CA GLU A 112 15.15 -20.90 5.41
C GLU A 112 13.91 -20.63 4.54
N ILE A 113 14.01 -20.88 3.23
CA ILE A 113 12.95 -20.61 2.26
C ILE A 113 11.87 -21.71 2.36
N THR A 114 10.73 -21.36 2.93
CA THR A 114 9.55 -22.26 2.99
C THR A 114 8.66 -22.16 1.76
N LYS A 115 8.62 -20.99 1.12
CA LYS A 115 7.83 -20.71 -0.09
C LYS A 115 8.45 -19.54 -0.85
N ALA A 116 8.55 -19.67 -2.17
CA ALA A 116 8.96 -18.59 -3.06
C ALA A 116 7.85 -18.30 -4.10
N THR A 117 7.66 -17.03 -4.45
CA THR A 117 6.72 -16.60 -5.51
C THR A 117 7.47 -15.70 -6.48
N VAL A 118 7.36 -15.99 -7.78
CA VAL A 118 8.03 -15.22 -8.84
C VAL A 118 7.05 -14.19 -9.41
N ILE A 119 7.49 -12.93 -9.48
CA ILE A 119 6.71 -11.86 -10.13
C ILE A 119 7.02 -11.86 -11.63
N ASN A 120 6.08 -12.32 -12.45
CA ASN A 120 6.23 -12.29 -13.91
C ASN A 120 5.97 -10.89 -14.48
N LYS A 121 7.05 -10.16 -14.80
CA LYS A 121 6.97 -8.82 -15.41
C LYS A 121 6.53 -8.83 -16.88
N ASN A 122 6.47 -10.00 -17.53
CA ASN A 122 6.12 -10.18 -18.95
C ASN A 122 4.70 -10.72 -19.16
N VAL A 123 3.89 -10.84 -18.10
CA VAL A 123 2.57 -11.49 -18.14
C VAL A 123 1.65 -10.94 -19.25
N VAL A 124 1.69 -9.63 -19.53
CA VAL A 124 0.87 -9.03 -20.60
C VAL A 124 1.37 -9.46 -21.99
N LYS A 125 2.70 -9.53 -22.19
CA LYS A 125 3.28 -9.99 -23.47
C LYS A 125 2.99 -11.46 -23.74
N GLU A 126 2.94 -12.27 -22.69
CA GLU A 126 2.64 -13.70 -22.79
C GLU A 126 1.16 -13.95 -23.08
N LEU A 127 0.26 -13.32 -22.33
CA LEU A 127 -1.18 -13.57 -22.44
C LEU A 127 -1.85 -12.77 -23.57
N TRP A 128 -1.36 -11.56 -23.84
CA TRP A 128 -1.93 -10.62 -24.80
C TRP A 128 -0.85 -9.96 -25.66
N PRO A 129 -0.07 -10.75 -26.42
CA PRO A 129 1.05 -10.22 -27.21
C PRO A 129 0.65 -9.12 -28.21
N SER A 130 -0.58 -9.20 -28.75
CA SER A 130 -1.11 -8.22 -29.72
C SER A 130 -1.47 -6.85 -29.10
N LEU A 131 -1.53 -6.75 -27.77
CA LEU A 131 -1.85 -5.52 -27.05
C LEU A 131 -0.62 -4.88 -26.41
N VAL A 132 0.57 -5.43 -26.66
CA VAL A 132 1.84 -4.80 -26.28
C VAL A 132 2.28 -3.91 -27.43
N PHE A 133 2.22 -2.60 -27.18
CA PHE A 133 2.67 -1.60 -28.15
C PHE A 133 4.11 -1.17 -27.82
N ASP A 134 5.01 -1.27 -28.79
CA ASP A 134 6.37 -0.76 -28.65
C ASP A 134 6.35 0.74 -28.40
N LYS A 135 6.91 1.16 -27.27
CA LYS A 135 6.99 2.58 -26.88
C LYS A 135 7.95 3.41 -27.76
N GLU A 136 8.69 2.76 -28.66
CA GLU A 136 9.72 3.39 -29.51
C GLU A 136 9.23 3.79 -30.91
N LYS A 137 7.93 3.69 -31.22
CA LYS A 137 7.36 4.36 -32.40
C LYS A 137 6.76 5.70 -32.00
N LYS A 138 7.63 6.69 -31.83
CA LYS A 138 7.28 8.12 -31.90
C LYS A 138 8.21 8.82 -32.86
#